data_AF-A0A517M4G1-F1
#
_entry.id   AF-A0A517M4G1-F1
#
_cell.length_a   1.000
_cell.length_b   1.000
_cell.length_c   1.000
_cell.angle_alpha   90.00
_cell.angle_beta   90.00
_cell.angle_gamma   90.00
#
_symmetry.space_group_name_H-M   'P 1'
#
loop_
_entity.id
_entity.type
_entity.pdbx_description
1 polymer ?
#
loop_
_entity_poly.entity_id
_entity_poly.type
_entity_poly.pdbx_seq_one_letter_code
_entity_poly.pdbx_strand_id
1 'polypeptide(L)'
;MQVFIGEYTIGGGLVSTPLASLPQSLLAEGTAMHHAICDDANRCARVVTTIDSRLPHRIDESIQTIPVDSSADLISQWLAASADCDAAILIAPESDRLLYKLVAAFRGFGRNVIAGNANFLASATDKLQLSQRLREAKIPHPISFGPRQAPQKTRDKGWIMKPNDGCGAIEIQRFGSFTHADNQRRRRTGDWIIQAYHPGQAVSIAAIVTPVGIHWLPACLQKIESPCFTYHGGKCPLPAAIVDRAESLAAAALDALIDRSSLCADAASPVGYVGVDLVLADDPRNDVVIEINPRLTTSYVGVRHLMKSNLAATMFGLDAAPPVLDGSVSAVRWDGAGRVDISPTGSGPCRRNPSKIPQSQ
;
A
#
# COMPACT_ATOMS: atom_id res chain seq x y z
N MET A 1 -21.29 -14.56 -0.57
CA MET A 1 -19.82 -14.54 -0.56
C MET A 1 -19.33 -14.44 0.87
N GLN A 2 -18.38 -15.28 1.24
CA GLN A 2 -17.62 -15.22 2.49
C GLN A 2 -16.14 -15.00 2.17
N VAL A 3 -15.49 -14.08 2.87
CA VAL A 3 -14.10 -13.70 2.59
C VAL A 3 -13.25 -13.76 3.84
N PHE A 4 -12.03 -14.26 3.68
CA PHE A 4 -11.01 -14.19 4.72
C PHE A 4 -10.16 -12.93 4.54
N ILE A 5 -9.97 -12.18 5.61
CA ILE A 5 -9.05 -11.03 5.64
C ILE A 5 -8.04 -11.28 6.75
N GLY A 6 -6.76 -11.40 6.38
CA GLY A 6 -5.67 -11.54 7.34
C GLY A 6 -4.71 -10.35 7.22
N GLU A 7 -4.49 -9.63 8.32
CA GLU A 7 -3.39 -8.67 8.43
C GLU A 7 -2.37 -9.18 9.43
N TYR A 8 -1.09 -9.17 9.06
CA TYR A 8 -0.04 -9.86 9.82
C TYR A 8 0.11 -9.35 11.25
N THR A 9 0.09 -8.03 11.49
CA THR A 9 0.35 -7.51 12.84
C THR A 9 -0.79 -7.76 13.81
N ILE A 10 -2.01 -7.30 13.49
CA ILE A 10 -3.17 -7.47 14.36
C ILE A 10 -3.72 -8.89 14.29
N GLY A 11 -3.54 -9.58 13.17
CA GLY A 11 -4.05 -10.92 12.91
C GLY A 11 -3.16 -12.07 13.36
N GLY A 12 -2.23 -11.79 14.29
CA GLY A 12 -1.53 -12.83 15.06
C GLY A 12 -0.09 -13.14 14.66
N GLY A 13 0.48 -12.46 13.67
CA GLY A 13 1.85 -12.70 13.23
C GLY A 13 2.94 -12.34 14.24
N LEU A 14 2.59 -11.52 15.24
CA LEU A 14 3.48 -11.12 16.33
C LEU A 14 2.98 -11.62 17.70
N VAL A 15 2.12 -12.64 17.72
CA VAL A 15 1.49 -13.17 18.94
C VAL A 15 2.51 -13.69 19.97
N SER A 16 3.66 -14.18 19.50
CA SER A 16 4.76 -14.65 20.36
C SER A 16 5.74 -13.54 20.77
N THR A 17 5.60 -12.34 20.21
CA THR A 17 6.39 -11.16 20.60
C THR A 17 5.73 -10.50 21.82
N PRO A 18 6.50 -10.15 22.88
CA PRO A 18 5.97 -9.39 24.01
C PRO A 18 5.36 -8.05 23.58
N LEU A 19 4.21 -7.65 24.17
CA LEU A 19 3.49 -6.42 23.82
C LEU A 19 4.38 -5.16 23.84
N ALA A 20 5.28 -5.05 24.83
CA ALA A 20 6.19 -3.92 24.98
C ALA A 20 7.25 -3.83 23.85
N SER A 21 7.46 -4.91 23.10
CA SER A 21 8.44 -5.00 22.01
C SER A 21 7.79 -4.94 20.63
N LEU A 22 6.46 -4.79 20.55
CA LEU A 22 5.77 -4.70 19.27
C LEU A 22 6.16 -3.42 18.52
N PRO A 23 6.39 -3.49 17.19
CA PRO A 23 6.71 -2.33 16.38
C PRO A 23 5.46 -1.43 16.24
N GLN A 24 5.33 -0.45 17.14
CA GLN A 24 4.09 0.33 17.31
C GLN A 24 3.60 0.99 16.02
N SER A 25 4.50 1.56 15.20
CA SER A 25 4.12 2.18 13.92
C SER A 25 3.54 1.15 12.95
N LEU A 26 4.21 0.01 12.78
CA LEU A 26 3.76 -1.04 11.88
C LEU A 26 2.42 -1.63 12.35
N LEU A 27 2.25 -1.84 13.66
CA LEU A 27 1.00 -2.30 14.23
C LEU A 27 -0.13 -1.29 14.03
N ALA A 28 0.13 0.00 14.21
CA ALA A 28 -0.87 1.05 14.00
C ALA A 28 -1.35 1.10 12.55
N GLU A 29 -0.42 1.07 11.59
CA GLU A 29 -0.73 1.06 10.16
C GLU A 29 -1.45 -0.24 9.74
N GLY A 30 -0.97 -1.39 10.21
CA GLY A 30 -1.59 -2.69 9.97
C GLY A 30 -3.03 -2.75 10.50
N THR A 31 -3.23 -2.33 11.75
CA THR A 31 -4.56 -2.25 12.37
C THR A 31 -5.50 -1.32 11.60
N ALA A 32 -5.01 -0.15 11.18
CA ALA A 32 -5.81 0.80 10.41
C ALA A 32 -6.23 0.24 9.05
N MET A 33 -5.29 -0.37 8.31
CA MET A 33 -5.60 -1.04 7.04
C MET A 33 -6.60 -2.19 7.24
N HIS A 34 -6.38 -3.02 8.26
CA HIS A 34 -7.22 -4.18 8.59
C HIS A 34 -8.66 -3.78 8.89
N HIS A 35 -8.86 -2.84 9.82
CA HIS A 35 -10.21 -2.35 10.13
C HIS A 35 -10.86 -1.73 8.89
N ALA A 36 -10.12 -0.93 8.12
CA ALA A 36 -10.68 -0.26 6.95
C ALA A 36 -11.18 -1.24 5.88
N ILE A 37 -10.41 -2.29 5.57
CA ILE A 37 -10.82 -3.29 4.59
C ILE A 37 -11.92 -4.20 5.12
N CYS A 38 -11.88 -4.56 6.41
CA CYS A 38 -12.93 -5.35 7.06
C CYS A 38 -14.27 -4.61 7.02
N ASP A 39 -14.29 -3.31 7.34
CA ASP A 39 -15.50 -2.47 7.29
C ASP A 39 -16.10 -2.41 5.88
N ASP A 40 -15.25 -2.21 4.86
CA ASP A 40 -15.70 -2.18 3.47
C ASP A 40 -16.20 -3.56 3.01
N ALA A 41 -15.45 -4.62 3.28
CA ALA A 41 -15.81 -5.97 2.90
C ALA A 41 -17.12 -6.42 3.57
N ASN A 42 -17.34 -6.06 4.84
CA ASN A 42 -18.53 -6.46 5.59
C ASN A 42 -19.84 -5.85 5.04
N ARG A 43 -19.74 -4.78 4.22
CA ARG A 43 -20.90 -4.19 3.52
C ARG A 43 -21.31 -4.97 2.28
N CYS A 44 -20.47 -5.88 1.77
CA CYS A 44 -20.74 -6.63 0.53
C CYS A 44 -20.51 -8.15 0.65
N ALA A 45 -19.92 -8.63 1.74
CA ALA A 45 -19.63 -10.05 1.97
C ALA A 45 -19.63 -10.36 3.48
N ARG A 46 -19.72 -11.65 3.83
CA ARG A 46 -19.47 -12.10 5.21
C ARG A 46 -17.96 -12.13 5.44
N VAL A 47 -17.47 -11.47 6.47
CA VAL A 47 -16.03 -11.40 6.75
C VAL A 47 -15.64 -12.37 7.86
N VAL A 48 -14.58 -13.13 7.62
CA VAL A 48 -13.84 -13.89 8.62
C VAL A 48 -12.46 -13.28 8.75
N THR A 49 -12.00 -13.06 9.97
CA THR A 49 -10.66 -12.54 10.22
C THR A 49 -10.05 -13.16 11.47
N THR A 50 -8.73 -13.12 11.57
CA THR A 50 -7.99 -13.54 12.76
C THR A 50 -7.52 -12.32 13.55
N ILE A 51 -7.39 -12.46 14.87
CA ILE A 51 -6.93 -11.39 15.77
C ILE A 51 -6.02 -11.96 16.86
N ASP A 52 -4.95 -11.24 17.19
CA ASP A 52 -4.22 -11.41 18.44
C ASP A 52 -5.06 -10.86 19.62
N SER A 53 -5.63 -11.76 20.42
CA SER A 53 -6.51 -11.43 21.54
C SER A 53 -5.90 -10.50 22.60
N ARG A 54 -4.58 -10.31 22.60
CA ARG A 54 -3.88 -9.39 23.50
C ARG A 54 -4.04 -7.93 23.06
N LEU A 55 -4.40 -7.70 21.81
CA LEU A 55 -4.50 -6.38 21.20
C LEU A 55 -5.93 -5.84 21.22
N PRO A 56 -6.11 -4.54 21.50
CA PRO A 56 -7.40 -3.91 21.36
C PRO A 56 -7.78 -3.85 19.87
N HIS A 57 -9.02 -4.23 19.56
CA HIS A 57 -9.58 -4.12 18.22
C HIS A 57 -10.98 -3.49 18.31
N ARG A 58 -11.39 -2.84 17.22
CA ARG A 58 -12.71 -2.19 17.10
C ARG A 58 -13.30 -2.63 15.77
N ILE A 59 -13.82 -3.84 15.78
CA ILE A 59 -14.39 -4.50 14.61
C ILE A 59 -15.87 -4.72 14.90
N ASP A 60 -16.70 -4.55 13.88
CA ASP A 60 -18.14 -4.76 13.97
C ASP A 60 -18.45 -6.20 14.43
N GLU A 61 -19.41 -6.36 15.35
CA GLU A 61 -19.77 -7.66 15.94
C GLU A 61 -20.30 -8.68 14.90
N SER A 62 -20.76 -8.21 13.74
CA SER A 62 -21.17 -9.07 12.63
C SER A 62 -20.01 -9.76 11.91
N ILE A 63 -18.78 -9.28 12.11
CA ILE A 63 -17.56 -9.87 11.53
C ILE A 63 -17.13 -11.05 12.41
N GLN A 64 -16.89 -12.20 11.80
CA GLN A 64 -16.41 -13.37 12.52
C GLN A 64 -14.91 -13.23 12.83
N THR A 65 -14.58 -13.01 14.11
CA THR A 65 -13.20 -12.90 14.59
C THR A 65 -12.72 -14.20 15.24
N ILE A 66 -11.58 -14.71 14.80
CA ILE A 66 -10.95 -15.93 15.33
C ILE A 66 -9.67 -15.56 16.09
N PRO A 67 -9.55 -15.87 17.39
CA PRO A 67 -8.33 -15.59 18.15
C PRO A 67 -7.17 -16.45 17.65
N VAL A 68 -5.96 -15.87 17.57
CA VAL A 68 -4.74 -16.61 17.23
C VAL A 68 -4.04 -17.13 18.47
N ASP A 69 -3.64 -18.39 18.44
CA ASP A 69 -2.84 -19.05 19.47
C ASP A 69 -1.34 -18.92 19.15
N SER A 70 -0.56 -18.45 20.13
CA SER A 70 0.91 -18.34 20.02
C SER A 70 1.66 -19.66 19.97
N SER A 71 1.04 -20.77 20.35
CA SER A 71 1.65 -22.10 20.33
C SER A 71 1.58 -22.78 18.96
N ALA A 72 0.75 -22.27 18.05
CA ALA A 72 0.54 -22.84 16.72
C ALA A 72 1.13 -21.95 15.61
N ASP A 73 1.46 -22.58 14.48
CA ASP A 73 1.93 -21.88 13.28
C ASP A 73 0.85 -20.94 12.71
N LEU A 74 1.22 -19.71 12.36
CA LEU A 74 0.29 -18.69 11.85
C LEU A 74 -0.38 -19.12 10.54
N ILE A 75 0.41 -19.65 9.60
CA ILE A 75 -0.09 -20.00 8.26
C ILE A 75 -1.16 -21.09 8.39
N SER A 76 -0.92 -22.09 9.23
CA SER A 76 -1.86 -23.17 9.52
C SER A 76 -3.17 -22.64 10.12
N GLN A 77 -3.10 -21.70 11.06
CA GLN A 77 -4.28 -21.08 11.66
C GLN A 77 -5.08 -20.24 10.65
N TRP A 78 -4.40 -19.46 9.81
CA TRP A 78 -5.04 -18.68 8.75
C TRP A 78 -5.67 -19.57 7.68
N LEU A 79 -5.03 -20.68 7.31
CA LEU A 79 -5.60 -21.68 6.39
C LEU A 79 -6.87 -22.31 6.97
N ALA A 80 -6.89 -22.64 8.26
CA ALA A 80 -8.07 -23.15 8.95
C ALA A 80 -9.19 -22.10 9.00
N ALA A 81 -8.87 -20.85 9.34
CA ALA A 81 -9.84 -19.75 9.37
C ALA A 81 -10.45 -19.45 7.99
N SER A 82 -9.67 -19.62 6.92
CA SER A 82 -10.13 -19.40 5.53
C SER A 82 -10.85 -20.60 4.91
N ALA A 83 -11.10 -21.68 5.67
CA ALA A 83 -11.51 -22.96 5.11
C ALA A 83 -12.82 -22.91 4.29
N ASP A 84 -13.79 -22.12 4.76
CA ASP A 84 -15.11 -21.96 4.14
C ASP A 84 -15.23 -20.64 3.37
N CYS A 85 -14.13 -19.92 3.14
CA CYS A 85 -14.14 -18.64 2.44
C CYS A 85 -13.98 -18.81 0.92
N ASP A 86 -14.72 -18.01 0.16
CA ASP A 86 -14.68 -17.96 -1.31
C ASP A 86 -13.43 -17.23 -1.84
N ALA A 87 -12.88 -16.30 -1.05
CA ALA A 87 -11.69 -15.54 -1.38
C ALA A 87 -10.92 -15.09 -0.12
N ALA A 88 -9.64 -14.78 -0.29
CA ALA A 88 -8.78 -14.24 0.76
C ALA A 88 -8.05 -12.96 0.32
N ILE A 89 -7.98 -11.97 1.21
CA ILE A 89 -7.07 -10.82 1.14
C ILE A 89 -6.04 -10.97 2.25
N LEU A 90 -4.76 -10.99 1.88
CA LEU A 90 -3.64 -11.13 2.80
C LEU A 90 -2.82 -9.84 2.79
N ILE A 91 -2.66 -9.25 3.96
CA ILE A 91 -1.87 -8.03 4.18
C ILE A 91 -0.73 -8.42 5.11
N ALA A 92 0.48 -8.44 4.58
CA ALA A 92 1.67 -8.79 5.35
C ALA A 92 2.88 -8.02 4.85
N PRO A 93 3.87 -7.74 5.71
CA PRO A 93 5.16 -7.21 5.29
C PRO A 93 5.79 -8.03 4.16
N GLU A 94 6.52 -7.34 3.29
CA GLU A 94 7.33 -7.94 2.24
C GLU A 94 8.63 -8.56 2.78
N SER A 95 9.06 -8.18 3.99
CA SER A 95 10.27 -8.67 4.66
C SER A 95 10.28 -10.19 4.75
N ASP A 96 11.47 -10.79 4.58
CA ASP A 96 11.68 -12.24 4.59
C ASP A 96 10.77 -13.00 3.61
N ARG A 97 10.29 -12.30 2.58
CA ARG A 97 9.32 -12.78 1.59
C ARG A 97 8.02 -13.30 2.23
N LEU A 98 7.60 -12.74 3.36
CA LEU A 98 6.47 -13.24 4.13
C LEU A 98 5.15 -13.21 3.33
N LEU A 99 4.80 -12.08 2.71
CA LEU A 99 3.62 -12.00 1.83
C LEU A 99 3.66 -13.06 0.71
N TYR A 100 4.82 -13.24 0.06
CA TYR A 100 5.00 -14.26 -0.97
C TYR A 100 4.73 -15.67 -0.44
N LYS A 101 5.29 -16.01 0.74
CA LYS A 101 5.10 -17.31 1.39
C LYS A 101 3.64 -17.56 1.76
N LEU A 102 2.96 -16.56 2.31
CA LEU A 102 1.55 -16.62 2.69
C LEU A 102 0.66 -16.88 1.47
N VAL A 103 0.83 -16.09 0.41
CA VAL A 103 0.07 -16.24 -0.83
C VAL A 103 0.34 -17.61 -1.48
N ALA A 104 1.60 -18.05 -1.51
CA ALA A 104 1.96 -19.36 -2.05
C ALA A 104 1.33 -20.51 -1.26
N ALA A 105 1.35 -20.44 0.08
CA ALA A 105 0.72 -21.43 0.93
C ALA A 105 -0.79 -21.51 0.69
N PHE A 106 -1.49 -20.37 0.73
CA PHE A 106 -2.93 -20.33 0.48
C PHE A 106 -3.30 -20.92 -0.89
N ARG A 107 -2.59 -20.54 -1.95
CA ARG A 107 -2.81 -21.09 -3.30
C ARG A 107 -2.49 -22.60 -3.37
N GLY A 108 -1.46 -23.05 -2.66
CA GLY A 108 -1.10 -24.48 -2.56
C GLY A 108 -2.20 -25.33 -1.92
N PHE A 109 -3.02 -24.73 -1.05
CA PHE A 109 -4.22 -25.35 -0.46
C PHE A 109 -5.51 -25.05 -1.24
N GLY A 110 -5.40 -24.57 -2.49
CA GLY A 110 -6.54 -24.31 -3.36
C GLY A 110 -7.38 -23.07 -2.99
N ARG A 111 -6.86 -22.17 -2.14
CA ARG A 111 -7.57 -20.93 -1.78
C ARG A 111 -7.45 -19.91 -2.89
N ASN A 112 -8.57 -19.26 -3.22
CA ASN A 112 -8.59 -18.09 -4.09
C ASN A 112 -8.04 -16.87 -3.33
N VAL A 113 -6.84 -16.41 -3.69
CA VAL A 113 -6.20 -15.26 -3.06
C VAL A 113 -6.19 -14.09 -4.03
N ILE A 114 -6.69 -12.94 -3.59
CA ILE A 114 -6.69 -11.70 -4.37
C ILE A 114 -5.32 -11.04 -4.17
N ALA A 115 -4.38 -11.44 -5.02
CA ALA A 115 -2.99 -11.01 -4.98
C ALA A 115 -2.32 -11.27 -6.33
N GLY A 116 -1.23 -10.56 -6.62
CA GLY A 116 -0.43 -10.84 -7.81
C GLY A 116 0.07 -12.28 -7.89
N ASN A 117 0.38 -12.75 -9.10
CA ASN A 117 1.02 -14.05 -9.29
C ASN A 117 2.45 -14.07 -8.68
N ALA A 118 3.08 -15.24 -8.64
CA ALA A 118 4.40 -15.40 -8.03
C ALA A 118 5.48 -14.49 -8.67
N ASN A 119 5.43 -14.29 -9.99
CA ASN A 119 6.39 -13.45 -10.72
C ASN A 119 6.19 -11.96 -10.43
N PHE A 120 4.94 -11.52 -10.27
CA PHE A 120 4.61 -10.15 -9.88
C PHE A 120 5.07 -9.88 -8.45
N LEU A 121 4.68 -10.76 -7.51
CA LEU A 121 5.08 -10.65 -6.10
C LEU A 121 6.61 -10.63 -5.96
N ALA A 122 7.31 -11.60 -6.55
CA ALA A 122 8.76 -11.70 -6.44
C ALA A 122 9.48 -10.42 -6.87
N SER A 123 9.02 -9.77 -7.94
CA SER A 123 9.67 -8.57 -8.47
C SER A 123 9.19 -7.26 -7.87
N ALA A 124 7.98 -7.20 -7.34
CA ALA A 124 7.50 -6.05 -6.57
C ALA A 124 8.17 -5.99 -5.19
N THR A 125 8.43 -7.15 -4.56
CA THR A 125 8.97 -7.21 -3.19
C THR A 125 10.50 -7.19 -3.09
N ASP A 126 11.22 -7.41 -4.19
CA ASP A 126 12.69 -7.35 -4.26
C ASP A 126 13.13 -6.07 -4.97
N LYS A 127 13.72 -5.14 -4.23
CA LYS A 127 14.05 -3.79 -4.73
C LYS A 127 15.12 -3.81 -5.84
N LEU A 128 16.06 -4.76 -5.84
CA LEU A 128 17.03 -4.91 -6.93
C LEU A 128 16.37 -5.47 -8.20
N GLN A 129 15.50 -6.48 -8.05
CA GLN A 129 14.74 -7.01 -9.19
C GLN A 129 13.81 -5.96 -9.78
N LEU A 130 13.11 -5.20 -8.92
CA LEU A 130 12.28 -4.07 -9.35
C LEU A 130 13.12 -3.06 -10.14
N SER A 131 14.26 -2.64 -9.58
CA SER A 131 15.18 -1.71 -10.24
C SER A 131 15.63 -2.21 -11.61
N GLN A 132 15.93 -3.51 -11.73
CA GLN A 132 16.32 -4.12 -12.99
C GLN A 132 15.18 -4.10 -14.01
N ARG A 133 13.98 -4.54 -13.63
CA ARG A 133 12.81 -4.56 -14.53
C ARG A 133 12.44 -3.16 -15.03
N LEU A 134 12.40 -2.18 -14.14
CA LEU A 134 12.11 -0.79 -14.53
C LEU A 134 13.17 -0.25 -15.49
N ARG A 135 14.46 -0.53 -15.24
CA ARG A 135 15.54 -0.14 -16.14
C ARG A 135 15.43 -0.78 -17.53
N GLU A 136 15.12 -2.07 -17.59
CA GLU A 136 14.91 -2.80 -18.86
C GLU A 136 13.73 -2.21 -19.66
N ALA A 137 12.66 -1.81 -18.96
CA ALA A 137 11.52 -1.12 -19.54
C ALA A 137 11.74 0.39 -19.80
N LYS A 138 12.93 0.93 -19.51
CA LYS A 138 13.29 2.37 -19.62
C LYS A 138 12.41 3.29 -18.79
N ILE A 139 11.93 2.80 -17.65
CA ILE A 139 11.13 3.56 -16.69
C ILE A 139 12.07 4.18 -15.66
N PRO A 140 11.98 5.51 -15.41
CA PRO A 140 12.83 6.18 -14.44
C PRO A 140 12.71 5.59 -13.03
N HIS A 141 13.84 5.16 -12.49
CA HIS A 141 14.00 4.64 -11.14
C HIS A 141 15.37 5.07 -10.61
N PRO A 142 15.52 5.43 -9.32
CA PRO A 142 16.82 5.80 -8.80
C PRO A 142 17.79 4.63 -8.90
N ILE A 143 19.03 4.91 -9.32
CA ILE A 143 20.04 3.85 -9.48
C ILE A 143 20.26 3.13 -8.14
N SER A 144 20.21 1.80 -8.18
CA SER A 144 20.29 0.92 -7.01
C SER A 144 21.46 -0.04 -7.14
N PHE A 145 22.16 -0.24 -6.03
CA PHE A 145 23.33 -1.10 -5.93
C PHE A 145 23.11 -2.14 -4.83
N GLY A 146 23.26 -3.41 -5.21
CA GLY A 146 23.31 -4.51 -4.27
C GLY A 146 24.69 -4.68 -3.64
N PRO A 147 24.87 -5.74 -2.82
CA PRO A 147 26.16 -6.07 -2.24
C PRO A 147 27.27 -6.20 -3.30
N ARG A 148 28.44 -5.62 -3.00
CA ARG A 148 29.64 -5.65 -3.87
C ARG A 148 29.49 -4.88 -5.19
N GLN A 149 28.41 -4.14 -5.39
CA GLN A 149 28.25 -3.20 -6.50
C GLN A 149 28.54 -1.77 -6.03
N ALA A 150 29.07 -0.93 -6.91
CA ALA A 150 29.34 0.47 -6.62
C ALA A 150 29.25 1.32 -7.91
N PRO A 151 28.94 2.63 -7.81
CA PRO A 151 29.00 3.53 -8.95
C PRO A 151 30.45 3.68 -9.44
N GLN A 152 30.67 3.59 -10.75
CA GLN A 152 32.00 3.84 -11.34
C GLN A 152 32.41 5.33 -11.26
N LYS A 153 31.44 6.22 -11.49
CA LYS A 153 31.51 7.66 -11.29
C LYS A 153 30.12 8.11 -10.83
N THR A 154 30.03 9.03 -9.89
CA THR A 154 28.74 9.56 -9.44
C THR A 154 28.80 11.07 -9.31
N ARG A 155 27.70 11.72 -9.70
CA ARG A 155 27.43 13.14 -9.44
C ARG A 155 26.40 13.31 -8.31
N ASP A 156 25.88 12.20 -7.79
CA ASP A 156 24.82 12.16 -6.79
C ASP A 156 25.37 12.58 -5.44
N LYS A 157 24.65 13.50 -4.80
CA LYS A 157 25.05 14.09 -3.51
C LYS A 157 24.34 13.42 -2.33
N GLY A 158 23.59 12.35 -2.57
CA GLY A 158 22.82 11.67 -1.54
C GLY A 158 22.54 10.22 -1.90
N TRP A 159 22.52 9.38 -0.87
CA TRP A 159 22.35 7.94 -0.96
C TRP A 159 21.41 7.47 0.12
N ILE A 160 20.56 6.50 -0.20
CA ILE A 160 19.64 5.85 0.70
C ILE A 160 20.11 4.42 0.92
N MET A 161 20.33 4.03 2.17
CA MET A 161 20.52 2.64 2.55
C MET A 161 19.19 2.10 3.06
N LYS A 162 18.75 0.95 2.54
CA LYS A 162 17.54 0.26 2.98
C LYS A 162 17.65 -1.26 2.77
N PRO A 163 16.87 -2.09 3.49
CA PRO A 163 16.75 -3.51 3.18
C PRO A 163 16.30 -3.73 1.73
N ASN A 164 16.71 -4.84 1.12
CA ASN A 164 16.30 -5.21 -0.25
C ASN A 164 14.82 -5.64 -0.30
N ASP A 165 14.35 -6.32 0.74
CA ASP A 165 12.97 -6.66 1.02
C ASP A 165 12.51 -5.93 2.29
N GLY A 166 11.28 -5.43 2.32
CA GLY A 166 10.75 -4.75 3.50
C GLY A 166 9.75 -3.65 3.21
N CYS A 167 9.17 -3.08 4.26
CA CYS A 167 8.04 -2.16 4.18
C CYS A 167 8.02 -1.09 5.29
N GLY A 168 7.12 -0.11 5.16
CA GLY A 168 6.82 0.87 6.21
C GLY A 168 7.93 1.90 6.46
N ALA A 169 8.79 2.14 5.47
CA ALA A 169 9.99 2.97 5.60
C ALA A 169 10.90 2.63 6.80
N ILE A 170 10.81 1.39 7.29
CA ILE A 170 11.59 0.89 8.41
C ILE A 170 13.06 0.79 7.97
N GLU A 171 13.94 1.31 8.84
CA GLU A 171 15.40 1.29 8.66
C GLU A 171 15.96 1.96 7.40
N ILE A 172 15.26 2.98 6.88
CA ILE A 172 15.76 3.81 5.79
C ILE A 172 16.66 4.93 6.36
N GLN A 173 17.87 5.07 5.82
CA GLN A 173 18.81 6.12 6.23
C GLN A 173 19.45 6.83 5.05
N ARG A 174 19.51 8.17 5.12
CA ARG A 174 20.22 9.01 4.15
C ARG A 174 21.69 9.20 4.52
N PHE A 175 22.54 9.08 3.52
CA PHE A 175 23.98 9.34 3.58
C PHE A 175 24.38 10.36 2.51
N GLY A 176 25.34 11.22 2.83
CA GLY A 176 25.94 12.13 1.85
C GLY A 176 27.00 11.47 0.95
N SER A 177 27.43 10.25 1.28
CA SER A 177 28.49 9.52 0.57
C SER A 177 28.14 8.04 0.41
N PHE A 178 28.33 7.52 -0.80
CA PHE A 178 28.17 6.10 -1.11
C PHE A 178 29.09 5.25 -0.24
N THR A 179 30.37 5.65 -0.10
CA THR A 179 31.36 4.92 0.71
C THR A 179 30.93 4.83 2.16
N HIS A 180 30.35 5.90 2.72
CA HIS A 180 29.82 5.85 4.08
C HIS A 180 28.62 4.90 4.19
N ALA A 181 27.66 4.99 3.25
CA ALA A 181 26.54 4.06 3.20
C ALA A 181 27.01 2.59 3.10
N ASP A 182 27.98 2.29 2.24
CA ASP A 182 28.51 0.93 2.04
C ASP A 182 29.28 0.41 3.26
N ASN A 183 30.03 1.27 3.95
CA ASN A 183 30.66 0.90 5.22
C ASN A 183 29.63 0.54 6.29
N GLN A 184 28.50 1.26 6.38
CA GLN A 184 27.41 0.92 7.30
C GLN A 184 26.69 -0.36 6.87
N ARG A 185 26.41 -0.51 5.58
CA ARG A 185 25.78 -1.70 4.99
C ARG A 185 26.56 -2.97 5.33
N ARG A 186 27.90 -2.94 5.23
CA ARG A 186 28.78 -4.08 5.53
C ARG A 186 28.78 -4.50 7.01
N ARG A 187 28.30 -3.64 7.91
CA ARG A 187 28.19 -3.92 9.35
C ARG A 187 26.84 -4.55 9.72
N ARG A 188 25.88 -4.59 8.78
CA ARG A 188 24.56 -5.17 9.00
C ARG A 188 24.48 -6.60 8.47
N THR A 189 23.63 -7.41 9.08
CA THR A 189 23.20 -8.71 8.56
C THR A 189 22.00 -8.54 7.63
N GLY A 190 21.80 -9.50 6.73
CA GLY A 190 20.71 -9.48 5.75
C GLY A 190 21.07 -8.81 4.42
N ASP A 191 20.10 -8.75 3.52
CA ASP A 191 20.27 -8.18 2.19
C ASP A 191 19.89 -6.70 2.18
N TRP A 192 20.91 -5.86 2.05
CA TRP A 192 20.76 -4.40 2.03
C TRP A 192 21.21 -3.83 0.70
N ILE A 193 20.54 -2.76 0.27
CA ILE A 193 20.85 -2.03 -0.95
C ILE A 193 21.22 -0.58 -0.65
N ILE A 194 21.93 0.04 -1.58
CA ILE A 194 22.21 1.47 -1.60
C ILE A 194 21.61 2.04 -2.88
N GLN A 195 20.70 2.99 -2.73
CA GLN A 195 19.98 3.62 -3.82
C GLN A 195 20.32 5.11 -3.86
N ALA A 196 20.41 5.72 -5.03
CA ALA A 196 20.58 7.17 -5.13
C ALA A 196 19.39 7.90 -4.48
N TYR A 197 19.67 8.92 -3.68
CA TYR A 197 18.61 9.76 -3.12
C TYR A 197 18.06 10.68 -4.20
N HIS A 198 16.74 10.65 -4.37
CA HIS A 198 16.04 11.48 -5.34
C HIS A 198 15.21 12.56 -4.63
N PRO A 199 15.53 13.86 -4.82
CA PRO A 199 14.74 14.94 -4.22
C PRO A 199 13.44 15.14 -4.98
N GLY A 200 12.36 15.45 -4.24
CA GLY A 200 11.07 15.77 -4.83
C GLY A 200 9.93 15.52 -3.86
N GLN A 201 8.71 15.67 -4.36
CA GLN A 201 7.49 15.41 -3.62
C GLN A 201 7.20 13.91 -3.59
N ALA A 202 7.10 13.34 -2.39
CA ALA A 202 6.66 11.96 -2.21
C ALA A 202 5.16 11.84 -2.52
N VAL A 203 4.83 10.91 -3.42
CA VAL A 203 3.48 10.64 -3.92
C VAL A 203 3.23 9.13 -3.89
N SER A 204 2.00 8.72 -3.59
CA SER A 204 1.53 7.36 -3.88
C SER A 204 0.32 7.40 -4.79
N ILE A 205 0.16 6.37 -5.59
CA ILE A 205 -1.07 6.11 -6.33
C ILE A 205 -1.36 4.62 -6.24
N ALA A 206 -2.64 4.27 -6.14
CA ALA A 206 -3.05 2.88 -6.05
C ALA A 206 -3.92 2.49 -7.25
N ALA A 207 -3.92 1.20 -7.55
CA ALA A 207 -4.82 0.59 -8.52
C ALA A 207 -5.46 -0.67 -7.95
N ILE A 208 -6.68 -0.95 -8.40
CA ILE A 208 -7.32 -2.26 -8.25
C ILE A 208 -7.25 -2.96 -9.60
N VAL A 209 -6.49 -4.05 -9.66
CA VAL A 209 -6.28 -4.84 -10.88
C VAL A 209 -7.18 -6.06 -10.83
N THR A 210 -8.12 -6.11 -11.77
CA THR A 210 -9.15 -7.15 -11.93
C THR A 210 -8.97 -7.86 -13.28
N PRO A 211 -9.67 -8.98 -13.55
CA PRO A 211 -9.61 -9.63 -14.86
C PRO A 211 -10.18 -8.75 -15.98
N VAL A 212 -11.04 -7.78 -15.64
CA VAL A 212 -11.65 -6.86 -16.63
C VAL A 212 -10.81 -5.61 -16.88
N GLY A 213 -9.78 -5.34 -16.06
CA GLY A 213 -8.90 -4.20 -16.25
C GLY A 213 -8.28 -3.64 -14.96
N ILE A 214 -7.54 -2.54 -15.15
CA ILE A 214 -6.85 -1.79 -14.10
C ILE A 214 -7.69 -0.55 -13.76
N HIS A 215 -8.09 -0.43 -12.50
CA HIS A 215 -8.88 0.68 -11.99
C HIS A 215 -7.99 1.57 -11.11
N TRP A 216 -7.55 2.71 -11.64
CA TRP A 216 -6.74 3.67 -10.89
C TRP A 216 -7.56 4.41 -9.85
N LEU A 217 -6.97 4.58 -8.66
CA LEU A 217 -7.49 5.40 -7.58
C LEU A 217 -6.75 6.74 -7.56
N PRO A 218 -7.34 7.80 -6.96
CA PRO A 218 -6.71 9.12 -6.93
C PRO A 218 -5.31 9.10 -6.31
N ALA A 219 -4.36 9.75 -6.98
CA ALA A 219 -3.02 9.95 -6.46
C ALA A 219 -3.02 10.81 -5.19
N CYS A 220 -2.07 10.52 -4.29
CA CYS A 220 -1.99 11.03 -2.93
C CYS A 220 -0.62 11.65 -2.66
N LEU A 221 -0.57 12.76 -1.93
CA LEU A 221 0.66 13.22 -1.29
C LEU A 221 0.99 12.34 -0.09
N GLN A 222 2.27 12.03 0.07
CA GLN A 222 2.79 11.37 1.28
C GLN A 222 3.54 12.37 2.16
N LYS A 223 3.27 12.35 3.47
CA LYS A 223 4.01 13.12 4.46
C LYS A 223 5.12 12.25 5.04
N ILE A 224 6.33 12.43 4.52
CA ILE A 224 7.53 11.67 4.91
C ILE A 224 8.58 12.63 5.50
N GLU A 225 9.12 12.30 6.66
CA GLU A 225 10.10 13.15 7.37
C GLU A 225 11.55 12.69 7.13
N SER A 226 12.42 13.60 6.71
CA SER A 226 13.87 13.35 6.56
C SER A 226 14.60 13.60 7.90
N PRO A 227 15.71 12.88 8.22
CA PRO A 227 16.48 11.95 7.39
C PRO A 227 16.11 10.46 7.54
N CYS A 228 15.20 10.12 8.44
CA CYS A 228 14.82 8.74 8.74
C CYS A 228 13.64 8.21 7.89
N PHE A 229 13.07 9.06 7.04
CA PHE A 229 11.96 8.78 6.13
C PHE A 229 10.72 8.19 6.82
N THR A 230 10.44 8.61 8.05
CA THR A 230 9.25 8.17 8.77
C THR A 230 7.98 8.68 8.09
N TYR A 231 7.05 7.75 7.84
CA TYR A 231 5.74 8.06 7.28
C TYR A 231 4.80 8.61 8.36
N HIS A 232 4.15 9.74 8.06
CA HIS A 232 3.24 10.44 8.97
C HIS A 232 1.83 10.56 8.42
N GLY A 233 1.50 9.82 7.36
CA GLY A 233 0.20 9.87 6.70
C GLY A 233 0.22 10.52 5.31
N GLY A 234 -0.95 10.89 4.82
CA GLY A 234 -1.11 11.41 3.47
C GLY A 234 -2.29 12.35 3.29
N LYS A 235 -2.39 12.90 2.08
CA LYS A 235 -3.47 13.78 1.65
C LYS A 235 -3.86 13.45 0.22
N CYS A 236 -5.16 13.40 -0.06
CA CYS A 236 -5.72 13.09 -1.36
C CYS A 236 -6.92 14.01 -1.67
N PRO A 237 -7.20 14.41 -2.92
CA PRO A 237 -6.40 14.15 -4.13
C PRO A 237 -5.13 15.00 -4.22
N LEU A 238 -4.22 14.56 -5.08
CA LEU A 238 -3.07 15.33 -5.54
C LEU A 238 -3.54 16.58 -6.33
N PRO A 239 -2.82 17.71 -6.29
CA PRO A 239 -3.15 18.87 -7.12
C PRO A 239 -3.18 18.52 -8.62
N ALA A 240 -4.19 19.03 -9.34
CA ALA A 240 -4.44 18.71 -10.75
C ALA A 240 -3.21 18.89 -11.67
N ALA A 241 -2.34 19.86 -11.38
CA ALA A 241 -1.13 20.15 -12.15
C ALA A 241 -0.10 18.99 -12.20
N ILE A 242 -0.22 18.00 -11.31
CA ILE A 242 0.76 16.91 -11.19
C ILE A 242 0.12 15.51 -11.17
N VAL A 243 -1.21 15.41 -11.34
CA VAL A 243 -1.94 14.13 -11.39
C VAL A 243 -1.51 13.31 -12.60
N ASP A 244 -1.57 13.89 -13.80
CA ASP A 244 -1.24 13.19 -15.06
C ASP A 244 0.18 12.60 -15.06
N ARG A 245 1.13 13.30 -14.40
CA ARG A 245 2.51 12.84 -14.22
C ARG A 245 2.57 11.57 -13.36
N ALA A 246 1.86 11.57 -12.23
CA ALA A 246 1.81 10.43 -11.33
C ALA A 246 1.13 9.22 -11.99
N GLU A 247 -0.02 9.43 -12.63
CA GLU A 247 -0.79 8.38 -13.30
C GLU A 247 -0.01 7.75 -14.45
N SER A 248 0.58 8.58 -15.34
CA SER A 248 1.35 8.08 -16.49
C SER A 248 2.55 7.26 -16.06
N LEU A 249 3.28 7.72 -15.03
CA LEU A 249 4.47 7.04 -14.53
C LEU A 249 4.11 5.73 -13.81
N ALA A 250 3.06 5.73 -12.99
CA ALA A 250 2.60 4.53 -12.32
C ALA A 250 2.02 3.48 -13.29
N ALA A 251 1.31 3.92 -14.32
CA ALA A 251 0.81 3.04 -15.38
C ALA A 251 1.96 2.35 -16.12
N ALA A 252 2.98 3.11 -16.53
CA ALA A 252 4.18 2.53 -17.13
C ALA A 252 4.86 1.52 -16.19
N ALA A 253 5.01 1.87 -14.91
CA ALA A 253 5.64 1.01 -13.90
C ALA A 253 4.89 -0.32 -13.73
N LEU A 254 3.57 -0.25 -13.63
CA LEU A 254 2.73 -1.42 -13.45
C LEU A 254 2.75 -2.31 -14.70
N ASP A 255 2.74 -1.71 -15.90
CA ASP A 255 2.83 -2.43 -17.16
C ASP A 255 4.16 -3.18 -17.35
N ALA A 256 5.25 -2.67 -16.77
CA ALA A 256 6.54 -3.37 -16.79
C ALA A 256 6.58 -4.61 -15.89
N LEU A 257 5.64 -4.75 -14.95
CA LEU A 257 5.60 -5.86 -14.00
C LEU A 257 4.47 -6.85 -14.27
N ILE A 258 3.34 -6.37 -14.78
CA ILE A 258 2.18 -7.21 -15.07
C ILE A 258 2.35 -7.84 -16.45
N ASP A 259 2.36 -9.17 -16.45
CA ASP A 259 2.16 -9.91 -17.69
C ASP A 259 0.67 -9.84 -18.08
N ARG A 260 0.32 -8.94 -19.01
CA ARG A 260 -1.06 -8.78 -19.46
C ARG A 260 -1.62 -10.02 -20.16
N SER A 261 -0.78 -10.93 -20.66
CA SER A 261 -1.27 -12.22 -21.17
C SER A 261 -1.87 -13.10 -20.08
N SER A 262 -1.48 -12.86 -18.82
CA SER A 262 -2.05 -13.49 -17.63
C SER A 262 -3.34 -12.84 -17.12
N LEU A 263 -3.86 -11.80 -17.78
CA LEU A 263 -5.16 -11.17 -17.47
C LEU A 263 -6.31 -11.74 -18.32
N CYS A 264 -6.08 -12.81 -19.10
CA CYS A 264 -7.15 -13.48 -19.84
C CYS A 264 -8.23 -14.00 -18.89
N ALA A 265 -9.49 -14.03 -19.33
CA ALA A 265 -10.66 -14.39 -18.51
C ALA A 265 -10.55 -15.76 -17.80
N ASP A 266 -9.69 -16.65 -18.30
CA ASP A 266 -9.45 -17.99 -17.74
C ASP A 266 -8.27 -18.06 -16.74
N ALA A 267 -7.51 -16.97 -16.57
CA ALA A 267 -6.43 -16.89 -15.60
C ALA A 267 -6.98 -16.49 -14.22
N ALA A 268 -7.24 -17.51 -13.40
CA ALA A 268 -8.01 -17.47 -12.16
C ALA A 268 -7.38 -16.69 -10.97
N SER A 269 -6.67 -15.59 -11.17
CA SER A 269 -6.29 -14.76 -9.99
C SER A 269 -6.02 -13.29 -10.34
N PRO A 270 -6.93 -12.37 -9.95
CA PRO A 270 -6.66 -10.94 -10.08
C PRO A 270 -5.48 -10.53 -9.20
N VAL A 271 -4.68 -9.58 -9.69
CA VAL A 271 -3.56 -9.02 -8.91
C VAL A 271 -4.08 -8.29 -7.66
N GLY A 272 -5.31 -7.76 -7.68
CA GLY A 272 -5.91 -7.11 -6.52
C GLY A 272 -5.44 -5.66 -6.35
N TYR A 273 -5.27 -5.22 -5.11
CA TYR A 273 -4.78 -3.88 -4.80
C TYR A 273 -3.26 -3.77 -4.97
N VAL A 274 -2.81 -2.72 -5.66
CA VAL A 274 -1.39 -2.40 -5.83
C VAL A 274 -1.16 -0.93 -5.50
N GLY A 275 -0.21 -0.64 -4.62
CA GLY A 275 0.29 0.72 -4.40
C GLY A 275 1.57 0.97 -5.20
N VAL A 276 1.73 2.16 -5.77
CA VAL A 276 2.94 2.61 -6.44
C VAL A 276 3.42 3.88 -5.78
N ASP A 277 4.65 3.85 -5.27
CA ASP A 277 5.31 4.99 -4.64
C ASP A 277 6.19 5.70 -5.65
N LEU A 278 6.04 7.02 -5.73
CA LEU A 278 6.69 7.90 -6.68
C LEU A 278 7.38 9.06 -5.97
N VAL A 279 8.41 9.62 -6.60
CA VAL A 279 8.92 10.95 -6.28
C VAL A 279 8.77 11.82 -7.51
N LEU A 280 7.97 12.87 -7.38
CA LEU A 280 7.80 13.88 -8.42
C LEU A 280 8.78 15.03 -8.18
N ALA A 281 9.70 15.24 -9.10
CA ALA A 281 10.70 16.30 -9.02
C ALA A 281 10.14 17.65 -9.50
N ASP A 282 10.90 18.73 -9.31
CA ASP A 282 10.53 20.05 -9.86
C ASP A 282 10.50 20.02 -11.40
N ASP A 283 11.45 19.30 -12.00
CA ASP A 283 11.48 19.01 -13.44
C ASP A 283 10.87 17.62 -13.70
N PRO A 284 9.74 17.53 -14.44
CA PRO A 284 9.05 16.26 -14.71
C PRO A 284 9.91 15.18 -15.36
N ARG A 285 10.99 15.57 -16.06
CA ARG A 285 11.93 14.60 -16.67
C ARG A 285 12.70 13.80 -15.64
N ASN A 286 12.70 14.25 -14.39
CA ASN A 286 13.32 13.59 -13.25
C ASN A 286 12.28 12.94 -12.34
N ASP A 287 11.03 12.74 -12.75
CA ASP A 287 10.09 11.93 -11.97
C ASP A 287 10.54 10.48 -11.94
N VAL A 288 10.40 9.81 -10.80
CA VAL A 288 10.88 8.44 -10.62
C VAL A 288 9.91 7.57 -9.85
N VAL A 289 9.86 6.28 -10.20
CA VAL A 289 9.20 5.23 -9.44
C VAL A 289 10.15 4.79 -8.33
N ILE A 290 9.66 4.71 -7.09
CA ILE A 290 10.45 4.27 -5.93
C ILE A 290 10.17 2.80 -5.62
N GLU A 291 8.90 2.42 -5.52
CA GLU A 291 8.47 1.12 -5.01
C GLU A 291 7.10 0.73 -5.56
N ILE A 292 6.84 -0.58 -5.64
CA ILE A 292 5.53 -1.15 -5.97
C ILE A 292 5.16 -2.10 -4.83
N ASN A 293 4.05 -1.81 -4.15
CA ASN A 293 3.55 -2.56 -3.01
C ASN A 293 2.40 -3.48 -3.49
N PRO A 294 2.59 -4.80 -3.56
CA PRO A 294 1.63 -5.74 -4.15
C PRO A 294 0.54 -6.18 -3.14
N ARG A 295 0.09 -5.25 -2.31
CA ARG A 295 -0.90 -5.44 -1.24
C ARG A 295 -1.54 -4.09 -0.89
N LEU A 296 -2.53 -4.11 0.01
CA LEU A 296 -3.03 -2.88 0.61
C LEU A 296 -1.89 -2.05 1.24
N THR A 297 -1.97 -0.74 1.02
CA THR A 297 -1.11 0.27 1.64
C THR A 297 -1.96 1.19 2.50
N THR A 298 -1.34 1.88 3.46
CA THR A 298 -2.02 2.76 4.42
C THR A 298 -2.87 3.85 3.74
N SER A 299 -2.55 4.19 2.48
CA SER A 299 -3.37 5.09 1.66
C SER A 299 -4.83 4.64 1.51
N TYR A 300 -5.12 3.34 1.56
CA TYR A 300 -6.48 2.79 1.49
C TYR A 300 -7.39 3.41 2.56
N VAL A 301 -6.86 3.63 3.77
CA VAL A 301 -7.59 4.19 4.91
C VAL A 301 -8.18 5.55 4.59
N GLY A 302 -7.45 6.40 3.86
CA GLY A 302 -7.94 7.70 3.42
C GLY A 302 -8.73 7.62 2.12
N VAL A 303 -8.16 6.98 1.09
CA VAL A 303 -8.69 6.98 -0.28
C VAL A 303 -10.10 6.42 -0.35
N ARG A 304 -10.45 5.40 0.45
CA ARG A 304 -11.83 4.86 0.48
C ARG A 304 -12.90 5.92 0.77
N HIS A 305 -12.57 6.99 1.50
CA HIS A 305 -13.51 8.07 1.82
C HIS A 305 -13.68 9.10 0.70
N LEU A 306 -12.83 9.08 -0.33
CA LEU A 306 -13.06 9.83 -1.57
C LEU A 306 -13.95 9.07 -2.55
N MET A 307 -14.25 7.81 -2.28
CA MET A 307 -14.97 6.93 -3.19
C MET A 307 -16.42 6.79 -2.74
N LYS A 308 -17.33 6.90 -3.70
CA LYS A 308 -18.70 6.46 -3.52
C LYS A 308 -18.81 4.94 -3.64
N SER A 309 -17.99 4.35 -4.51
CA SER A 309 -17.90 2.90 -4.69
C SER A 309 -17.21 2.24 -3.50
N ASN A 310 -17.63 1.02 -3.18
CA ASN A 310 -16.96 0.18 -2.20
C ASN A 310 -15.75 -0.52 -2.86
N LEU A 311 -14.54 -0.14 -2.46
CA LEU A 311 -13.31 -0.67 -3.06
C LEU A 311 -13.12 -2.17 -2.81
N ALA A 312 -13.64 -2.71 -1.70
CA ALA A 312 -13.63 -4.15 -1.44
C ALA A 312 -14.49 -4.91 -2.45
N ALA A 313 -15.68 -4.38 -2.76
CA ALA A 313 -16.56 -4.97 -3.76
C ALA A 313 -15.91 -5.02 -5.15
N THR A 314 -15.16 -3.96 -5.54
CA THR A 314 -14.36 -3.96 -6.78
C THR A 314 -13.27 -5.04 -6.75
N MET A 315 -12.53 -5.17 -5.65
CA MET A 315 -11.50 -6.22 -5.50
C MET A 315 -12.08 -7.63 -5.58
N PHE A 316 -13.29 -7.84 -5.05
CA PHE A 316 -14.01 -9.12 -5.12
C PHE A 316 -14.68 -9.38 -6.47
N GLY A 317 -14.64 -8.44 -7.41
CA GLY A 317 -15.33 -8.56 -8.70
C GLY A 317 -16.85 -8.53 -8.59
N LEU A 318 -17.39 -8.01 -7.48
CA LEU A 318 -18.83 -7.84 -7.27
C LEU A 318 -19.37 -6.62 -8.02
N ASP A 319 -18.49 -5.65 -8.32
CA ASP A 319 -18.79 -4.48 -9.13
C ASP A 319 -17.98 -4.54 -10.44
N ALA A 320 -18.68 -4.66 -11.58
CA ALA A 320 -18.06 -4.63 -12.91
C ALA A 320 -17.74 -3.21 -13.40
N ALA A 321 -18.35 -2.19 -12.77
CA ALA A 321 -18.12 -0.80 -13.11
C ALA A 321 -16.83 -0.26 -12.44
N PRO A 322 -16.11 0.67 -13.10
CA PRO A 322 -14.99 1.36 -12.46
C PRO A 322 -15.43 2.08 -11.17
N PRO A 323 -14.57 2.12 -10.14
CA PRO A 323 -14.83 2.88 -8.92
C PRO A 323 -15.14 4.35 -9.20
N VAL A 324 -16.16 4.89 -8.54
CA VAL A 324 -16.64 6.26 -8.73
C VAL A 324 -16.32 7.12 -7.52
N LEU A 325 -15.86 8.35 -7.77
CA LEU A 325 -15.62 9.34 -6.72
C LEU A 325 -16.91 9.82 -6.07
N ASP A 326 -16.84 10.11 -4.78
CA ASP A 326 -17.91 10.81 -4.07
C ASP A 326 -17.78 12.32 -4.30
N GLY A 327 -18.68 12.87 -5.10
CA GLY A 327 -18.73 14.32 -5.37
C GLY A 327 -19.02 15.19 -4.14
N SER A 328 -19.42 14.60 -3.01
CA SER A 328 -19.59 15.30 -1.73
C SER A 328 -18.28 15.48 -0.95
N VAL A 329 -17.18 14.84 -1.37
CA VAL A 329 -15.89 14.90 -0.69
C VAL A 329 -14.86 15.58 -1.58
N SER A 330 -14.25 16.66 -1.08
CA SER A 330 -13.25 17.44 -1.85
C SER A 330 -11.83 17.02 -1.56
N ALA A 331 -11.56 16.56 -0.34
CA ALA A 331 -10.25 16.09 0.07
C ALA A 331 -10.35 15.22 1.32
N VAL A 332 -9.33 14.39 1.52
CA VAL A 332 -9.12 13.60 2.73
C VAL A 332 -7.68 13.71 3.18
N ARG A 333 -7.48 13.64 4.49
CA ARG A 333 -6.16 13.51 5.13
C ARG A 333 -6.21 12.36 6.10
N TRP A 334 -5.10 11.66 6.27
CA TRP A 334 -4.98 10.60 7.26
C TRP A 334 -3.58 10.58 7.88
N ASP A 335 -3.46 9.94 9.04
CA ASP A 335 -2.19 9.61 9.69
C ASP A 335 -1.91 8.09 9.65
N GLY A 336 -0.72 7.68 10.08
CA GLY A 336 -0.34 6.25 10.15
C GLY A 336 -1.13 5.44 11.17
N ALA A 337 -1.85 6.06 12.10
CA ALA A 337 -2.73 5.38 13.05
C ALA A 337 -4.17 5.24 12.53
N GLY A 338 -4.44 5.68 11.30
CA GLY A 338 -5.74 5.57 10.65
C GLY A 338 -6.76 6.62 11.07
N ARG A 339 -6.35 7.74 11.69
CA ARG A 339 -7.26 8.87 11.90
C ARG A 339 -7.46 9.57 10.56
N VAL A 340 -8.72 9.80 10.19
CA VAL A 340 -9.08 10.42 8.91
C VAL A 340 -9.81 11.74 9.16
N ASP A 341 -9.43 12.77 8.41
CA ASP A 341 -10.12 14.05 8.31
C ASP A 341 -10.67 14.20 6.89
N ILE A 342 -11.97 14.42 6.77
CA ILE A 342 -12.73 14.45 5.52
C ILE A 342 -13.21 15.88 5.29
N SER A 343 -12.76 16.49 4.20
CA SER A 343 -13.18 17.82 3.77
C SER A 343 -14.35 17.71 2.80
N PRO A 344 -15.56 18.21 3.14
CA PRO A 344 -16.70 18.18 2.22
C PRO A 344 -16.45 19.12 1.03
N THR A 345 -17.09 18.86 -0.11
CA THR A 345 -17.22 19.88 -1.16
C THR A 345 -18.10 21.00 -0.62
N GLY A 346 -17.55 22.21 -0.51
CA GLY A 346 -18.31 23.35 -0.01
C GLY A 346 -19.55 23.59 -0.86
N SER A 347 -20.74 23.54 -0.24
CA SER A 347 -21.85 24.35 -0.76
C SER A 347 -21.42 25.80 -0.57
N GLY A 348 -21.21 26.54 -1.67
CA GLY A 348 -20.96 27.98 -1.56
C GLY A 348 -22.03 28.62 -0.67
N PRO A 349 -21.71 29.68 0.09
CA PRO A 349 -22.71 30.30 0.95
C PRO A 349 -23.88 30.73 0.07
N CYS A 350 -25.05 30.16 0.34
CA CYS A 350 -26.28 30.51 -0.32
C CYS A 350 -26.54 32.00 -0.03
N ARG A 351 -26.15 32.87 -0.96
CA ARG A 351 -26.57 34.28 -0.93
C ARG A 351 -28.08 34.29 -1.05
N ARG A 352 -28.78 34.57 0.05
CA ARG A 352 -30.05 35.29 0.09
C ARG A 352 -30.43 35.58 1.55
N ASN A 353 -30.40 36.85 1.90
CA ASN A 353 -31.53 37.47 2.58
C ASN A 353 -31.78 38.83 1.92
N PRO A 354 -32.90 39.02 1.20
CA PRO A 354 -33.35 40.33 0.80
C PRO A 354 -34.04 41.01 1.99
N SER A 355 -34.03 42.35 1.97
CA SER A 355 -34.91 43.26 2.71
C SER A 355 -34.80 43.31 4.24
N LYS A 356 -34.26 44.42 4.73
CA LYS A 356 -35.04 45.34 5.59
C LYS A 356 -34.73 46.79 5.20
N ILE A 357 -35.68 47.38 4.48
CA ILE A 357 -35.94 48.83 4.55
C ILE A 357 -36.43 49.10 5.99
N PRO A 358 -36.05 50.24 6.59
CA PRO A 358 -37.08 51.04 7.23
C PRO A 358 -37.11 52.47 6.68
N GLN A 359 -38.33 52.90 6.43
CA GLN A 359 -38.73 54.26 6.13
C GLN A 359 -38.41 55.21 7.29
N SER A 360 -38.15 56.47 6.90
CA SER A 360 -38.32 57.74 7.62
C SER A 360 -38.87 57.71 9.06
N GLN A 361 -38.16 58.41 9.95
CA GLN A 361 -38.62 59.69 10.52
C GLN A 361 -37.44 60.66 10.60
#